data_AF-R5YAD6-F1
#
_entry.id   AF-R5YAD6-F1
#
_cell.length_a   1.000
_cell.length_b   1.000
_cell.length_c   1.000
_cell.angle_alpha   90.00
_cell.angle_beta   90.00
_cell.angle_gamma   90.00
#
_symmetry.space_group_name_H-M   'P 1'
#
loop_
_entity.id
_entity.type
_entity.pdbx_description
1 polymer ?
#
loop_
_entity_poly.entity_id
_entity_poly.type
_entity_poly.pdbx_seq_one_letter_code
_entity_poly.pdbx_strand_id
1 'polypeptide(L)'
;MPGDFIKKPMKECTGKEITEEWLYHLGVPEDQIEDLAEHSAVCVPTMMPYITAFFMPRTKGDRPDVIPDGCVNFAFLGQFTETPRDTVFTTEYSVRTAMEAVYGLLGVDRGVPEVWGSVYDVRELLDSSVKLMDGKSPLQMDLGPLNVIKKPLLNKIKGTVIEKLLRDHDILRDGMI
;
A
#
# COMPACT_ATOMS: atom_id res chain seq x y z
N MET A 1 10.94 -14.45 -17.42
CA MET A 1 10.10 -15.58 -17.86
C MET A 1 9.54 -15.23 -19.23
N PRO A 2 9.32 -16.21 -20.13
CA PRO A 2 8.53 -16.01 -21.34
C PRO A 2 7.05 -15.77 -20.99
N GLY A 3 6.29 -15.17 -21.91
CA GLY A 3 4.84 -15.03 -21.82
C GLY A 3 4.07 -16.31 -22.17
N ASP A 4 2.77 -16.25 -21.91
CA ASP A 4 1.81 -17.34 -22.10
C ASP A 4 1.35 -17.46 -23.56
N PHE A 5 1.33 -16.38 -24.34
CA PHE A 5 1.12 -16.40 -25.80
C PHE A 5 2.41 -16.08 -26.54
N ILE A 6 3.04 -14.95 -26.24
CA ILE A 6 4.33 -14.54 -26.78
C ILE A 6 5.47 -15.19 -26.00
N LYS A 7 6.23 -16.06 -26.68
CA LYS A 7 7.29 -16.88 -26.07
C LYS A 7 8.61 -16.14 -25.87
N LYS A 8 8.54 -14.85 -25.52
CA LYS A 8 9.67 -13.98 -25.21
C LYS A 8 9.50 -13.30 -23.85
N PRO A 9 10.59 -12.97 -23.15
CA PRO A 9 10.51 -12.03 -22.03
C PRO A 9 9.96 -10.67 -22.50
N MET A 10 9.10 -10.03 -21.70
CA MET A 10 8.50 -8.72 -22.05
C MET A 10 9.51 -7.64 -22.47
N LYS A 11 10.71 -7.64 -21.89
CA LYS A 11 11.81 -6.72 -22.25
C LYS A 11 12.35 -6.88 -23.69
N GLU A 12 12.03 -7.99 -24.35
CA GLU A 12 12.41 -8.34 -25.73
C GLU A 12 11.20 -8.24 -26.68
N CYS A 13 10.05 -7.79 -26.18
CA CYS A 13 8.84 -7.61 -26.97
C CYS A 13 8.76 -6.20 -27.56
N THR A 14 8.25 -6.12 -28.78
CA THR A 14 7.75 -4.89 -29.40
C THR A 14 6.42 -4.48 -28.76
N GLY A 15 5.93 -3.27 -29.07
CA GLY A 15 4.60 -2.84 -28.65
C GLY A 15 3.48 -3.78 -29.12
N LYS A 16 3.54 -4.21 -30.39
CA LYS A 16 2.61 -5.19 -30.96
C LYS A 16 2.56 -6.47 -30.13
N GLU A 17 3.71 -7.08 -29.86
CA GLU A 17 3.79 -8.34 -29.12
C GLU A 17 3.31 -8.21 -27.66
N ILE A 18 3.52 -7.05 -27.03
CA ILE A 18 2.91 -6.78 -25.71
C ILE A 18 1.39 -6.70 -25.81
N THR A 19 0.87 -6.07 -26.87
CA THR A 19 -0.57 -6.04 -27.14
C THR A 19 -1.13 -7.43 -27.44
N GLU A 20 -0.42 -8.28 -28.19
CA GLU A 20 -0.84 -9.66 -28.47
C GLU A 20 -0.98 -10.49 -27.19
N GLU A 21 0.03 -10.44 -26.30
CA GLU A 21 -0.01 -11.11 -24.99
C GLU A 21 -1.19 -10.60 -24.13
N TRP A 22 -1.44 -9.29 -24.16
CA TRP A 22 -2.56 -8.69 -23.43
C TRP A 22 -3.92 -9.13 -23.98
N LEU A 23 -4.10 -9.13 -25.31
CA LEU A 23 -5.34 -9.58 -25.96
C LEU A 23 -5.61 -11.07 -25.69
N TYR A 24 -4.57 -11.89 -25.65
CA TYR A 24 -4.67 -13.30 -25.25
C TYR A 24 -5.27 -13.45 -23.84
N HIS A 25 -4.74 -12.70 -22.85
CA HIS A 25 -5.28 -12.74 -21.48
C HIS A 25 -6.69 -12.14 -21.34
N LEU A 26 -7.12 -11.31 -22.28
CA LEU A 26 -8.51 -10.84 -22.37
C LEU A 26 -9.47 -11.89 -22.97
N GLY A 27 -8.96 -12.98 -23.53
CA GLY A 27 -9.77 -14.03 -24.16
C GLY A 27 -10.19 -13.72 -25.59
N VAL A 28 -9.46 -12.86 -26.31
CA VAL A 28 -9.67 -12.64 -27.74
C VAL A 28 -9.37 -13.93 -28.51
N PRO A 29 -10.18 -14.33 -29.51
CA PRO A 29 -9.87 -15.48 -30.35
C PRO A 29 -8.47 -15.36 -30.97
N GLU A 30 -7.63 -16.39 -30.82
CA GLU A 30 -6.22 -16.36 -31.21
C GLU A 30 -6.01 -16.00 -32.69
N ASP A 31 -6.96 -16.36 -33.55
CA ASP A 31 -6.98 -16.05 -34.98
C ASP A 31 -7.23 -14.57 -35.30
N GLN A 32 -7.65 -13.76 -34.33
CA GLN A 32 -7.89 -12.32 -34.46
C GLN A 32 -6.83 -11.46 -33.76
N ILE A 33 -5.99 -12.06 -32.89
CA ILE A 33 -5.07 -11.31 -32.02
C ILE A 33 -4.05 -10.50 -32.80
N GLU A 34 -3.40 -11.10 -33.80
CA GLU A 34 -2.34 -10.43 -34.56
C GLU A 34 -2.88 -9.22 -35.35
N ASP A 35 -4.02 -9.38 -36.04
CA ASP A 35 -4.66 -8.33 -36.83
C ASP A 35 -5.07 -7.14 -35.94
N LEU A 36 -5.68 -7.43 -34.78
CA LEU A 36 -6.06 -6.41 -33.81
C LEU A 36 -4.84 -5.70 -33.21
N ALA A 37 -3.78 -6.43 -32.87
CA ALA A 37 -2.56 -5.85 -32.29
C ALA A 37 -1.80 -4.97 -33.29
N GLU A 38 -1.74 -5.35 -34.57
CA GLU A 38 -1.04 -4.60 -35.62
C GLU A 38 -1.84 -3.38 -36.10
N HIS A 39 -3.15 -3.54 -36.32
CA HIS A 39 -3.94 -2.56 -37.06
C HIS A 39 -4.92 -1.75 -36.21
N SER A 40 -5.24 -2.22 -35.00
CA SER A 40 -6.26 -1.60 -34.14
C SER A 40 -5.73 -0.99 -32.85
N ALA A 41 -4.42 -1.10 -32.57
CA ALA A 41 -3.79 -0.57 -31.37
C ALA A 41 -2.43 0.06 -31.67
N VAL A 42 -2.07 1.09 -30.88
CA VAL A 42 -0.71 1.65 -30.86
C VAL A 42 -0.16 1.48 -29.45
N CYS A 43 0.80 0.57 -29.30
CA CYS A 43 1.51 0.34 -28.05
C CYS A 43 2.96 0.84 -28.17
N VAL A 44 3.35 1.77 -27.29
CA VAL A 44 4.72 2.30 -27.22
C VAL A 44 5.35 1.83 -25.91
N PRO A 45 6.18 0.78 -25.92
CA PRO A 45 6.82 0.28 -24.71
C PRO A 45 7.88 1.26 -24.20
N THR A 46 8.05 1.31 -22.89
CA THR A 46 9.09 2.11 -22.23
C THR A 46 9.84 1.25 -21.23
N MET A 47 11.16 1.24 -21.33
CA MET A 47 12.05 0.58 -20.36
C MET A 47 12.51 1.57 -19.30
N MET A 48 12.21 1.29 -18.05
CA MET A 48 12.55 2.14 -16.90
C MET A 48 13.43 1.35 -15.93
N PRO A 49 14.77 1.45 -15.99
CA PRO A 49 15.67 0.63 -15.17
C PRO A 49 15.51 0.84 -13.66
N TYR A 50 14.97 1.99 -13.25
CA TYR A 50 14.83 2.37 -11.83
C TYR A 50 13.38 2.44 -11.36
N ILE A 51 12.40 1.91 -12.11
CA ILE A 51 10.98 2.03 -11.72
C ILE A 51 10.67 1.39 -10.37
N THR A 52 11.41 0.36 -9.95
CA THR A 52 11.25 -0.31 -8.65
C THR A 52 12.23 0.18 -7.58
N ALA A 53 13.07 1.18 -7.89
CA ALA A 53 14.20 1.56 -7.03
C ALA A 53 13.76 2.05 -5.63
N PHE A 54 12.57 2.63 -5.49
CA PHE A 54 12.04 3.07 -4.19
C PHE A 54 11.84 1.92 -3.18
N PHE A 55 11.67 0.69 -3.65
CA PHE A 55 11.38 -0.47 -2.81
C PHE A 55 12.58 -1.40 -2.62
N MET A 56 13.78 -0.97 -3.03
CA MET A 56 14.99 -1.70 -2.69
C MET A 56 15.15 -1.76 -1.16
N PRO A 57 15.51 -2.93 -0.58
CA PRO A 57 15.81 -3.02 0.84
C PRO A 57 16.86 -1.99 1.23
N ARG A 58 16.64 -1.34 2.36
CA ARG A 58 17.46 -0.24 2.85
C ARG A 58 17.67 -0.36 4.36
N THR A 59 18.65 0.37 4.85
CA THR A 59 18.98 0.54 6.26
C THR A 59 18.81 2.00 6.67
N LYS A 60 18.78 2.25 7.99
CA LYS A 60 18.71 3.62 8.51
C LYS A 60 19.97 4.37 8.08
N GLY A 61 19.80 5.54 7.46
CA GLY A 61 20.89 6.38 6.95
C GLY A 61 21.14 6.26 5.43
N ASP A 62 20.58 5.24 4.76
CA ASP A 62 20.70 5.12 3.29
C ASP A 62 19.96 6.25 2.53
N ARG A 63 18.98 6.87 3.20
CA ARG A 63 18.28 8.07 2.74
C ARG A 63 18.63 9.22 3.68
N PRO A 64 18.94 10.42 3.16
CA PRO A 64 19.20 11.59 3.99
C PRO A 64 17.90 12.11 4.60
N ASP A 65 17.98 12.71 5.78
CA ASP A 65 16.86 13.49 6.33
C ASP A 65 16.51 14.66 5.41
N VAL A 66 15.25 15.12 5.45
CA VAL A 66 14.76 16.25 4.63
C VAL A 66 15.66 17.48 4.78
N ILE A 67 15.99 17.85 6.02
CA ILE A 67 16.99 18.86 6.34
C ILE A 67 18.05 18.17 7.19
N PRO A 68 19.23 17.83 6.63
CA PRO A 68 20.29 17.20 7.40
C PRO A 68 20.78 18.08 8.54
N ASP A 69 21.27 17.46 9.62
CA ASP A 69 21.79 18.17 10.79
C ASP A 69 22.84 19.22 10.42
N GLY A 70 22.64 20.46 10.88
CA GLY A 70 23.54 21.58 10.62
C GLY A 70 23.35 22.28 9.27
N CYS A 71 22.47 21.79 8.39
CA CYS A 71 22.11 22.51 7.18
C CYS A 71 21.27 23.75 7.49
N VAL A 72 21.64 24.89 6.91
CA VAL A 72 20.97 26.20 7.13
C VAL A 72 20.20 26.71 5.92
N ASN A 73 20.49 26.20 4.72
CA ASN A 73 19.94 26.69 3.46
C ASN A 73 19.83 25.59 2.38
N PHE A 74 19.80 24.32 2.79
CA PHE A 74 19.82 23.17 1.90
C PHE A 74 18.91 22.05 2.43
N ALA A 75 18.21 21.36 1.53
CA ALA A 75 17.32 20.25 1.83
C ALA A 75 17.27 19.21 0.69
N PHE A 76 17.01 17.95 1.03
CA PHE A 76 16.65 16.89 0.09
C PHE A 76 15.13 16.74 0.00
N LEU A 77 14.60 16.51 -1.20
CA LEU A 77 13.17 16.37 -1.44
C LEU A 77 12.87 15.05 -2.18
N GLY A 78 11.63 14.60 -2.05
CA GLY A 78 11.11 13.48 -2.81
C GLY A 78 11.41 12.11 -2.21
N GLN A 79 11.20 11.09 -3.03
CA GLN A 79 10.99 9.70 -2.60
C GLN A 79 12.24 9.02 -2.01
N PHE A 80 13.44 9.53 -2.31
CA PHE A 80 14.69 9.02 -1.75
C PHE A 80 15.17 9.77 -0.50
N THR A 81 14.30 10.59 0.09
CA THR A 81 14.55 11.31 1.34
C THR A 81 13.91 10.57 2.52
N GLU A 82 14.43 10.76 3.73
CA GLU A 82 13.88 10.19 4.97
C GLU A 82 12.92 11.18 5.64
N THR A 83 11.69 10.76 5.86
CA THR A 83 10.71 11.37 6.78
C THR A 83 9.90 10.26 7.49
N PRO A 84 9.48 10.44 8.75
CA PRO A 84 8.84 9.38 9.54
C PRO A 84 7.50 8.89 8.97
N ARG A 85 7.26 7.56 9.09
CA ARG A 85 5.99 6.84 8.86
C ARG A 85 5.39 6.87 7.44
N ASP A 86 5.67 7.86 6.62
CA ASP A 86 5.02 8.01 5.31
C ASP A 86 5.53 7.02 4.26
N THR A 87 4.78 6.84 3.17
CA THR A 87 5.05 5.82 2.14
C THR A 87 5.55 6.42 0.83
N VAL A 88 6.69 5.91 0.34
CA VAL A 88 7.23 6.26 -0.97
C VAL A 88 6.43 5.62 -2.10
N PHE A 89 6.76 5.96 -3.36
CA PHE A 89 5.96 5.62 -4.53
C PHE A 89 4.57 6.28 -4.49
N THR A 90 4.47 7.42 -3.78
CA THR A 90 3.24 8.21 -3.70
C THR A 90 3.55 9.67 -4.00
N THR A 91 2.62 10.37 -4.63
CA THR A 91 2.76 11.83 -4.81
C THR A 91 2.77 12.56 -3.48
N GLU A 92 2.04 12.06 -2.48
CA GLU A 92 1.98 12.58 -1.11
C GLU A 92 3.37 12.74 -0.50
N TYR A 93 4.23 11.73 -0.57
CA TYR A 93 5.58 11.79 0.01
C TYR A 93 6.44 12.91 -0.62
N SER A 94 6.28 13.16 -1.92
CA SER A 94 6.95 14.29 -2.59
C SER A 94 6.46 15.63 -2.08
N VAL A 95 5.15 15.76 -1.86
CA VAL A 95 4.53 16.98 -1.32
C VAL A 95 4.93 17.20 0.13
N ARG A 96 4.90 16.15 0.95
CA ARG A 96 5.30 16.17 2.36
C ARG A 96 6.73 16.65 2.53
N THR A 97 7.68 15.99 1.86
CA THR A 97 9.11 16.35 1.98
C THR A 97 9.37 17.79 1.52
N ALA A 98 8.67 18.25 0.47
CA ALA A 98 8.71 19.66 0.06
C ALA A 98 8.16 20.61 1.13
N MET A 99 7.02 20.28 1.74
CA MET A 99 6.40 21.07 2.80
C MET A 99 7.29 21.14 4.04
N GLU A 100 7.84 20.01 4.49
CA GLU A 100 8.76 19.92 5.63
C GLU A 100 10.03 20.75 5.40
N ALA A 101 10.62 20.68 4.19
CA ALA A 101 11.79 21.46 3.84
C ALA A 101 11.53 22.97 3.84
N VAL A 102 10.45 23.41 3.17
CA VAL A 102 10.11 24.85 3.11
C VAL A 102 9.78 25.38 4.50
N TYR A 103 9.02 24.63 5.29
CA TYR A 103 8.64 25.05 6.63
C TYR A 103 9.85 25.14 7.56
N GLY A 104 10.72 24.13 7.52
CA GLY A 104 11.93 24.08 8.35
C GLY A 104 12.96 25.15 7.98
N LEU A 105 13.23 25.38 6.68
CA LEU A 105 14.25 26.34 6.25
C LEU A 105 13.78 27.80 6.30
N LEU A 106 12.49 28.08 6.06
CA LEU A 106 11.95 29.45 6.05
C LEU A 106 11.29 29.87 7.37
N GLY A 107 11.26 28.99 8.38
CA GLY A 107 10.66 29.29 9.68
C GLY A 107 9.16 29.57 9.58
N VAL A 108 8.43 28.81 8.77
CA VAL A 108 6.97 28.98 8.63
C VAL A 108 6.30 28.56 9.93
N ASP A 109 5.66 29.49 10.62
CA ASP A 109 4.98 29.26 11.91
C ASP A 109 3.59 28.61 11.72
N ARG A 110 3.60 27.38 11.21
CA ARG A 110 2.40 26.54 11.03
C ARG A 110 2.80 25.07 11.09
N GLY A 111 1.96 24.23 11.68
CA GLY A 111 2.20 22.79 11.71
C GLY A 111 2.11 22.15 10.31
N VAL A 112 3.08 21.30 9.97
CA VAL A 112 2.94 20.32 8.89
C VAL A 112 2.02 19.20 9.38
N PRO A 113 0.99 18.78 8.62
CA PRO A 113 0.12 17.68 9.04
C PRO A 113 0.93 16.39 9.17
N GLU A 114 0.76 15.66 10.27
CA GLU A 114 1.37 14.35 10.41
C GLU A 114 0.81 13.35 9.38
N VAL A 115 1.48 12.22 9.23
CA VAL A 115 0.90 11.08 8.50
C VAL A 115 -0.35 10.62 9.24
N TRP A 116 -1.43 10.35 8.50
CA TRP A 116 -2.69 9.91 9.08
C TRP A 116 -2.50 8.78 10.11
N GLY A 117 -3.04 8.99 11.30
CA GLY A 117 -2.84 8.15 12.47
C GLY A 117 -3.64 6.86 12.50
N SER A 118 -4.10 6.32 11.36
CA SER A 118 -4.96 5.11 11.33
C SER A 118 -4.37 3.92 12.08
N VAL A 119 -3.05 3.75 12.05
CA VAL A 119 -2.34 2.69 12.78
C VAL A 119 -2.45 2.81 14.30
N TYR A 120 -2.88 3.97 14.81
CA TYR A 120 -3.14 4.22 16.23
C TYR A 120 -4.62 4.34 16.55
N ASP A 121 -5.50 4.37 15.55
CA ASP A 121 -6.94 4.39 15.74
C ASP A 121 -7.45 2.97 15.93
N VAL A 122 -7.88 2.65 17.15
CA VAL A 122 -8.43 1.33 17.49
C VAL A 122 -9.58 0.94 16.56
N ARG A 123 -10.37 1.89 16.05
CA ARG A 123 -11.49 1.62 15.13
C ARG A 123 -10.98 1.03 13.82
N GLU A 124 -9.96 1.66 13.23
CA GLU A 124 -9.31 1.21 12.00
C GLU A 124 -8.63 -0.15 12.21
N LEU A 125 -8.02 -0.38 13.38
CA LEU A 125 -7.43 -1.67 13.71
C LEU A 125 -8.48 -2.79 13.78
N LEU A 126 -9.62 -2.55 14.42
CA LEU A 126 -10.73 -3.52 14.46
C LEU A 126 -11.27 -3.77 13.05
N ASP A 127 -11.59 -2.71 12.31
CA ASP A 127 -12.10 -2.79 10.95
C ASP A 127 -11.16 -3.53 10.00
N SER A 128 -9.85 -3.27 10.09
CA SER A 128 -8.84 -3.94 9.29
C SER A 128 -8.78 -5.44 9.62
N SER A 129 -8.91 -5.82 10.89
CA SER A 129 -8.89 -7.23 11.29
C SER A 129 -10.07 -8.04 10.70
N VAL A 130 -11.25 -7.44 10.59
CA VAL A 130 -12.42 -8.06 9.93
C VAL A 130 -12.19 -8.17 8.42
N LYS A 131 -11.67 -7.11 7.80
CA LYS A 131 -11.38 -7.10 6.36
C LYS A 131 -10.31 -8.12 5.98
N LEU A 132 -9.27 -8.27 6.79
CA LEU A 132 -8.24 -9.31 6.64
C LEU A 132 -8.79 -10.74 6.79
N MET A 133 -9.97 -10.88 7.39
CA MET A 133 -10.66 -12.15 7.62
C MET A 133 -11.81 -12.37 6.63
N ASP A 134 -11.79 -11.72 5.45
CA ASP A 134 -12.84 -11.79 4.43
C ASP A 134 -14.24 -11.44 4.97
N GLY A 135 -14.31 -10.46 5.88
CA GLY A 135 -15.56 -10.04 6.50
C GLY A 135 -16.03 -10.97 7.63
N LYS A 136 -15.24 -11.96 8.05
CA LYS A 136 -15.54 -12.79 9.22
C LYS A 136 -15.02 -12.13 10.49
N SER A 137 -15.69 -12.41 11.61
CA SER A 137 -15.21 -11.96 12.91
C SER A 137 -13.89 -12.68 13.25
N PRO A 138 -12.83 -11.94 13.65
CA PRO A 138 -11.59 -12.54 14.15
C PRO A 138 -11.80 -13.46 15.36
N LEU A 139 -12.88 -13.27 16.13
CA LEU A 139 -13.21 -14.15 17.26
C LEU A 139 -13.58 -15.57 16.82
N GLN A 140 -13.95 -15.77 15.55
CA GLN A 140 -14.22 -17.09 14.96
C GLN A 140 -12.94 -17.86 14.59
N MET A 141 -11.77 -17.20 14.61
CA MET A 141 -10.50 -17.88 14.36
C MET A 141 -10.23 -18.94 15.42
N ASP A 142 -9.77 -20.11 15.01
CA ASP A 142 -9.28 -21.11 15.96
C ASP A 142 -7.88 -20.69 16.46
N LEU A 143 -7.81 -20.24 17.72
CA LEU A 143 -6.55 -19.91 18.38
C LEU A 143 -6.00 -21.09 19.22
N GLY A 144 -6.50 -22.31 18.98
CA GLY A 144 -6.13 -23.51 19.71
C GLY A 144 -6.42 -23.37 21.22
N PRO A 145 -5.43 -23.64 22.10
CA PRO A 145 -5.62 -23.56 23.56
C PRO A 145 -6.13 -22.20 24.07
N LEU A 146 -5.90 -21.11 23.34
CA LEU A 146 -6.32 -19.76 23.77
C LEU A 146 -7.83 -19.53 23.62
N ASN A 147 -8.57 -20.40 22.92
CA ASN A 147 -10.01 -20.27 22.76
C ASN A 147 -10.79 -20.30 24.10
N VAL A 148 -10.26 -20.99 25.11
CA VAL A 148 -10.90 -21.08 26.45
C VAL A 148 -10.97 -19.74 27.16
N ILE A 149 -10.12 -18.78 26.78
CA ILE A 149 -10.04 -17.44 27.38
C ILE A 149 -11.06 -16.48 26.75
N LYS A 150 -11.57 -16.78 25.55
CA LYS A 150 -12.50 -15.90 24.81
C LYS A 150 -13.79 -15.65 25.60
N LYS A 151 -14.46 -16.72 26.06
CA LYS A 151 -15.72 -16.62 26.81
C LYS A 151 -15.62 -15.77 28.10
N PRO A 152 -14.67 -16.02 29.01
CA PRO A 152 -14.57 -15.20 30.22
C PRO A 152 -14.19 -13.74 29.90
N LEU A 153 -13.37 -13.49 28.87
CA LEU A 153 -13.05 -12.13 28.43
C LEU A 153 -14.29 -11.39 27.90
N LEU A 154 -15.09 -12.03 27.04
CA LEU A 154 -16.33 -11.48 26.51
C LEU A 154 -17.35 -11.18 27.62
N ASN A 155 -17.46 -12.06 28.62
CA ASN A 155 -18.31 -11.83 29.78
C ASN A 155 -17.85 -10.61 30.61
N LYS A 156 -16.54 -10.38 30.72
CA LYS A 156 -15.99 -9.25 31.49
C LYS A 156 -16.22 -7.89 30.82
N ILE A 157 -16.26 -7.85 29.49
CA ILE A 157 -16.49 -6.60 28.74
C ILE A 157 -17.97 -6.32 28.49
N LYS A 158 -18.86 -7.24 28.88
CA LYS A 158 -20.31 -7.10 28.68
C LYS A 158 -20.86 -5.83 29.35
N GLY A 159 -21.68 -5.07 28.63
CA GLY A 159 -22.27 -3.81 29.07
C GLY A 159 -21.31 -2.62 29.07
N THR A 160 -20.10 -2.77 28.52
CA THR A 160 -19.09 -1.69 28.47
C THR A 160 -19.02 -1.04 27.08
N VAL A 161 -18.34 0.11 27.01
CA VAL A 161 -18.01 0.78 25.74
C VAL A 161 -17.17 -0.13 24.83
N ILE A 162 -16.37 -1.03 25.40
CA ILE A 162 -15.57 -1.98 24.62
C ILE A 162 -16.49 -2.96 23.88
N GLU A 163 -17.52 -3.52 24.54
CA GLU A 163 -18.49 -4.38 23.85
C GLU A 163 -19.18 -3.64 22.70
N LYS A 164 -19.62 -2.39 22.95
CA LYS A 164 -20.24 -1.58 21.91
C LYS A 164 -19.28 -1.39 20.72
N LEU A 165 -18.03 -1.01 20.97
CA LEU A 165 -17.02 -0.82 19.93
C LEU A 165 -16.77 -2.10 19.13
N LEU A 166 -16.66 -3.25 19.79
CA LEU A 166 -16.49 -4.53 19.10
C LEU A 166 -17.70 -4.91 18.24
N ARG A 167 -18.91 -4.54 18.65
CA ARG A 167 -20.14 -4.75 17.86
C ARG A 167 -20.24 -3.80 16.67
N ASP A 168 -19.97 -2.52 16.89
CA ASP A 168 -20.00 -1.47 15.86
C ASP A 168 -19.02 -1.78 14.71
N HIS A 169 -17.92 -2.50 15.00
CA HIS A 169 -16.88 -2.88 14.05
C HIS A 169 -16.89 -4.37 13.68
N ASP A 170 -18.01 -5.08 13.83
CA ASP A 170 -18.18 -6.47 13.34
C ASP A 170 -17.25 -7.53 13.96
N ILE A 171 -16.55 -7.18 15.05
CA ILE A 171 -15.70 -8.12 15.79
C ILE A 171 -16.56 -9.04 16.64
N LEU A 172 -17.60 -8.51 17.27
CA LEU A 172 -18.54 -9.26 18.08
C LEU A 172 -19.93 -9.17 17.44
N ARG A 173 -20.44 -10.29 16.92
CA ARG A 173 -21.75 -10.36 16.28
C ARG A 173 -22.79 -11.03 17.17
N ASP A 174 -24.06 -10.82 16.83
CA ASP A 174 -25.16 -11.46 17.53
C ASP A 174 -25.08 -12.99 17.41
N GLY A 175 -25.28 -13.67 18.54
CA GLY A 175 -25.11 -15.13 18.66
C GLY A 175 -23.69 -15.61 18.99
N MET A 176 -22.71 -14.71 19.16
CA MET A 176 -21.34 -15.08 19.56
C MET A 176 -21.10 -15.09 21.09
N ILE A 177 -22.09 -14.72 21.88
CA ILE A 177 -22.12 -14.78 23.36
C ILE A 177 -23.22 -15.73 23.80
#